data_AF-A0A6P1Q6Z6-F1
#
_entry.id   AF-A0A6P1Q6Z6-F1
#
_cell.length_a   1.000
_cell.length_b   1.000
_cell.length_c   1.000
_cell.angle_alpha   90.00
_cell.angle_beta   90.00
_cell.angle_gamma   90.00
#
_symmetry.space_group_name_H-M   'P 1'
#
loop_
_entity.id
_entity.type
_entity.pdbx_description
1 polymer ?
#
loop_
_entity_poly.entity_id
_entity_poly.type
_entity_poly.pdbx_seq_one_letter_code
_entity_poly.pdbx_strand_id
1 'polypeptide(L)'
;MKSLLRMILKALLFFAIFMVCAFLIPYGWAVDRLTGEMSLDTAINLSRILLGEDYPEPYDFIDSLLKMGLNILVTIVVYSIIMKGIKCRKS
;
A
#
# COMPACT_ATOMS: atom_id res chain seq x y z
N MET A 1 -12.34 -28.18 -13.43
CA MET A 1 -10.99 -28.20 -12.81
C MET A 1 -10.00 -27.17 -13.38
N LYS A 2 -9.83 -27.03 -14.72
CA LYS A 2 -8.85 -26.10 -15.33
C LYS A 2 -9.05 -24.60 -15.00
N SER A 3 -10.25 -24.19 -14.59
CA SER A 3 -10.56 -22.79 -14.20
C SER A 3 -10.14 -22.48 -12.76
N LEU A 4 -10.49 -23.37 -11.82
CA LEU A 4 -10.10 -23.27 -10.41
C LEU A 4 -8.58 -23.27 -10.23
N LEU A 5 -7.88 -24.18 -10.92
CA LEU A 5 -6.40 -24.22 -10.89
C LEU A 5 -5.78 -22.89 -11.36
N ARG A 6 -6.38 -22.26 -12.37
CA ARG A 6 -5.94 -20.95 -12.88
C ARG A 6 -6.18 -19.83 -11.90
N MET A 7 -7.29 -19.86 -11.15
CA MET A 7 -7.58 -18.89 -10.09
C MET A 7 -6.62 -19.05 -8.90
N ILE A 8 -6.34 -20.28 -8.48
CA ILE A 8 -5.37 -20.56 -7.40
C ILE A 8 -3.98 -20.08 -7.80
N LEU A 9 -3.54 -20.36 -9.04
CA LEU A 9 -2.24 -19.91 -9.53
C LEU A 9 -2.15 -18.37 -9.58
N LYS A 10 -3.23 -17.67 -9.94
CA LYS A 10 -3.31 -16.20 -9.88
C LYS A 10 -3.15 -15.67 -8.47
N ALA A 11 -3.83 -16.28 -7.51
CA ALA A 11 -3.75 -15.89 -6.11
C ALA A 11 -2.32 -16.09 -5.58
N LEU A 12 -1.70 -17.24 -5.87
CA LEU A 12 -0.31 -17.50 -5.50
C LEU A 12 0.66 -16.51 -6.15
N LEU A 13 0.49 -16.20 -7.44
CA LEU A 13 1.31 -15.19 -8.12
C LEU A 13 1.13 -13.80 -7.51
N PHE A 14 -0.10 -13.47 -7.11
CA PHE A 14 -0.40 -12.22 -6.42
C PHE A 14 0.33 -12.12 -5.10
N PHE A 15 0.22 -13.13 -4.24
CA PHE A 15 0.92 -13.14 -2.96
C PHE A 15 2.45 -13.13 -3.13
N ALA A 16 2.98 -13.86 -4.10
CA ALA A 16 4.42 -13.88 -4.36
C ALA A 16 4.95 -12.51 -4.80
N ILE A 17 4.29 -11.88 -5.79
CA ILE A 17 4.69 -10.54 -6.27
C ILE A 17 4.46 -9.49 -5.18
N PHE A 18 3.34 -9.58 -4.45
CA PHE A 18 3.05 -8.67 -3.34
C PHE A 18 4.11 -8.75 -2.25
N MET A 19 4.54 -9.95 -1.84
CA MET A 19 5.64 -10.10 -0.87
C MET A 19 6.96 -9.55 -1.40
N VAL A 20 7.29 -9.78 -2.67
CA VAL A 20 8.51 -9.23 -3.27
C VAL A 20 8.46 -7.70 -3.30
N CYS A 21 7.32 -7.10 -3.65
CA CYS A 21 7.15 -5.65 -3.61
C CYS A 21 7.20 -5.10 -2.18
N ALA A 22 6.59 -5.79 -1.22
CA ALA A 22 6.65 -5.41 0.20
C ALA A 22 8.08 -5.48 0.75
N PHE A 23 8.91 -6.40 0.25
CA PHE A 23 10.32 -6.50 0.63
C PHE A 23 11.22 -5.50 -0.08
N LEU A 24 11.02 -5.28 -1.38
CA LEU A 24 11.89 -4.43 -2.22
C LEU A 24 11.60 -2.94 -2.10
N ILE A 25 10.37 -2.56 -1.76
CA ILE A 25 9.99 -1.15 -1.63
C ILE A 25 10.01 -0.82 -0.13
N PRO A 26 11.06 -0.17 0.39
CA PRO A 26 11.14 0.21 1.80
C PRO A 26 10.26 1.44 2.07
N TYR A 27 8.95 1.34 1.79
CA TYR A 27 8.02 2.44 2.01
C TYR A 27 7.90 2.79 3.50
N GLY A 28 8.12 1.84 4.41
CA GLY A 28 8.22 2.13 5.85
C GLY A 28 9.28 3.19 6.14
N TRP A 29 10.52 2.98 5.67
CA TRP A 29 11.60 3.95 5.84
C TRP A 29 11.32 5.30 5.17
N ALA A 30 10.71 5.29 3.98
CA ALA A 30 10.36 6.53 3.29
C ALA A 30 9.28 7.33 4.03
N VAL A 31 8.26 6.65 4.58
CA VAL A 31 7.21 7.30 5.37
C VAL A 31 7.78 7.78 6.71
N ASP A 32 8.55 6.95 7.41
CA ASP A 32 9.18 7.32 8.69
C ASP A 32 10.08 8.55 8.54
N ARG A 33 10.74 8.73 7.38
CA ARG A 33 11.52 9.93 7.09
C ARG A 33 10.64 11.15 6.82
N LEU A 34 9.54 10.98 6.08
CA LEU A 34 8.59 12.05 5.77
C LEU A 34 7.86 12.53 7.04
N THR A 35 7.48 11.60 7.92
CA THR A 35 6.81 11.91 9.19
C THR A 35 7.80 12.36 10.25
N GLY A 36 9.04 11.87 10.24
CA GLY A 36 10.10 12.29 11.16
C GLY A 36 10.60 13.72 10.94
N GLU A 37 10.47 14.28 9.73
CA GLU A 37 10.77 15.70 9.45
C GLU A 37 9.53 16.61 9.60
N MET A 38 8.35 16.05 9.87
CA MET A 38 7.11 16.80 10.04
C MET A 38 7.09 17.48 11.41
N SER A 39 6.56 18.71 11.49
CA SER A 39 6.36 19.41 12.77
C SER A 39 5.03 19.01 13.43
N LEU A 40 4.94 19.15 14.75
CA LEU A 40 3.77 18.72 15.52
C LEU A 40 2.52 19.51 15.10
N ASP A 41 2.67 20.81 14.87
CA ASP A 41 1.60 21.66 14.35
C ASP A 41 1.10 21.22 12.98
N THR A 42 2.01 20.71 12.13
CA THR A 42 1.64 20.20 10.80
C THR A 42 0.88 18.88 10.94
N ALA A 43 1.34 17.97 11.81
CA ALA A 43 0.65 16.72 12.09
C ALA A 43 -0.76 16.97 12.65
N ILE A 44 -0.90 17.87 13.63
CA ILE A 44 -2.20 18.26 14.21
C ILE A 44 -3.13 18.87 13.16
N ASN A 45 -2.63 19.80 12.34
CA ASN A 45 -3.46 20.40 11.30
C ASN A 45 -3.91 19.37 10.26
N LEU A 46 -3.02 18.46 9.84
CA LEU A 46 -3.37 17.38 8.93
C LEU A 46 -4.38 16.41 9.53
N SER A 47 -4.19 15.97 10.78
CA SER A 47 -5.14 15.08 11.45
C SER A 47 -6.50 15.74 11.61
N ARG A 48 -6.54 17.03 11.97
CA ARG A 48 -7.77 17.81 12.08
C ARG A 48 -8.48 17.99 10.74
N ILE A 49 -7.74 18.23 9.65
CA ILE A 49 -8.32 18.32 8.30
C ILE A 49 -8.96 16.99 7.89
N LEU A 50 -8.33 15.87 8.24
CA LEU A 50 -8.77 14.54 7.82
C LEU A 50 -9.90 13.97 8.69
N LEU A 51 -9.84 14.19 10.00
CA LEU A 51 -10.79 13.63 10.97
C LEU A 51 -11.90 14.62 11.35
N GLY A 52 -11.70 15.92 11.12
CA GLY A 52 -12.59 16.98 11.57
C GLY A 52 -12.45 17.34 13.06
N GLU A 53 -11.58 16.65 13.80
CA GLU A 53 -11.34 16.85 15.23
C GLU A 53 -9.87 16.67 15.60
N ASP A 54 -9.52 17.07 16.83
CA ASP A 54 -8.19 16.88 17.37
C ASP A 54 -7.96 15.43 17.75
N TYR A 55 -6.94 14.82 17.13
CA TYR A 55 -6.57 13.45 17.39
C TYR A 55 -5.46 13.39 18.45
N PRO A 56 -5.53 12.50 19.44
CA PRO A 56 -4.56 12.45 20.54
C PRO A 56 -3.14 12.11 20.09
N GLU A 57 -2.98 11.34 19.01
CA GLU A 57 -1.67 10.90 18.47
C GLU A 57 -1.54 11.24 16.97
N PRO A 58 -1.45 12.53 16.62
CA PRO A 58 -1.59 12.99 15.24
C PRO A 58 -0.47 12.48 14.33
N TYR A 59 0.74 12.29 14.87
CA TYR A 59 1.86 11.71 14.12
C TYR A 59 1.61 10.25 13.74
N ASP A 60 1.24 9.41 14.70
CA ASP A 60 1.00 7.98 14.47
C ASP A 60 -0.17 7.76 13.51
N PHE A 61 -1.18 8.63 13.59
CA PHE A 61 -2.27 8.66 12.64
C PHE A 61 -1.81 8.95 11.22
N ILE A 62 -1.09 10.06 11.00
CA ILE A 62 -0.61 10.45 9.67
C ILE A 62 0.37 9.42 9.11
N ASP A 63 1.26 8.89 9.94
CA ASP A 63 2.20 7.83 9.58
C ASP A 63 1.46 6.56 9.10
N SER A 64 0.48 6.10 9.87
CA SER A 64 -0.35 4.96 9.51
C SER A 64 -1.12 5.19 8.21
N LEU A 65 -1.62 6.41 8.02
CA LEU A 65 -2.42 6.78 6.85
C LEU A 65 -1.56 6.82 5.58
N LEU A 66 -0.35 7.35 5.66
CA LEU A 66 0.63 7.33 4.56
C LEU A 66 1.06 5.89 4.23
N LYS A 67 1.36 5.07 5.25
CA LYS A 67 1.69 3.64 5.08
C LYS A 67 0.54 2.89 4.39
N MET A 68 -0.70 3.13 4.82
CA MET A 68 -1.88 2.54 4.20
C MET A 68 -2.06 2.98 2.75
N GLY A 69 -1.93 4.29 2.46
CA GLY A 69 -2.04 4.84 1.11
C GLY A 69 -1.03 4.22 0.14
N LEU A 70 0.23 4.12 0.54
CA LEU A 70 1.28 3.48 -0.27
C LEU A 70 1.01 1.99 -0.50
N ASN A 71 0.55 1.26 0.53
CA ASN A 71 0.17 -0.14 0.39
C ASN A 71 -0.96 -0.35 -0.62
N ILE A 72 -1.97 0.53 -0.62
CA ILE A 72 -3.06 0.47 -1.60
C ILE A 72 -2.53 0.69 -3.02
N LEU A 73 -1.67 1.68 -3.22
CA LEU A 73 -1.07 1.96 -4.53
C LEU A 73 -0.25 0.77 -5.06
N VAL A 74 0.61 0.18 -4.22
CA VAL A 74 1.39 -1.02 -4.58
C VAL A 74 0.45 -2.17 -4.93
N THR A 75 -0.60 -2.39 -4.12
CA THR A 75 -1.59 -3.45 -4.36
C THR A 75 -2.27 -3.29 -5.72
N ILE A 76 -2.70 -2.06 -6.07
CA ILE A 76 -3.34 -1.76 -7.36
C ILE A 76 -2.39 -2.06 -8.53
N VAL A 77 -1.11 -1.66 -8.41
CA VAL A 77 -0.10 -1.91 -9.44
C VAL A 77 0.15 -3.41 -9.62
N VAL A 78 0.35 -4.15 -8.53
CA VAL A 78 0.57 -5.60 -8.54
C VAL A 78 -0.63 -6.32 -9.14
N TYR A 79 -1.84 -5.99 -8.70
CA TYR A 79 -3.08 -6.54 -9.26
C TYR A 79 -3.20 -6.26 -10.77
N SER A 80 -2.90 -5.04 -11.20
CA SER A 80 -2.94 -4.64 -12.61
C SER A 80 -1.95 -5.41 -13.46
N ILE A 81 -0.72 -5.64 -12.98
CA ILE A 81 0.31 -6.42 -13.66
C ILE A 81 -0.16 -7.86 -13.85
N ILE A 82 -0.74 -8.48 -12.83
CA ILE A 82 -1.21 -9.87 -12.90
C ILE A 82 -2.39 -10.00 -13.86
N MET A 83 -3.32 -9.05 -13.82
CA MET A 83 -4.46 -9.04 -14.74
C MET A 83 -4.03 -8.81 -16.21
N LYS A 84 -3.08 -7.89 -16.46
CA LYS A 84 -2.54 -7.63 -17.81
C LYS A 84 -1.66 -8.77 -18.32
N GLY A 85 -0.69 -9.24 -17.53
CA GLY A 85 0.23 -10.32 -17.90
C GLY A 85 -0.47 -11.63 -18.23
N ILE A 86 -1.64 -11.88 -17.64
CA ILE A 86 -2.43 -13.08 -17.93
C ILE A 86 -3.34 -12.90 -19.16
N LYS A 87 -3.74 -11.67 -19.52
CA LYS A 87 -4.44 -11.41 -20.78
C LYS A 87 -3.56 -11.71 -22.00
N CYS A 88 -2.24 -11.50 -21.90
CA CYS A 88 -1.28 -11.83 -22.96
C CYS A 88 -1.01 -13.33 -23.16
N ARG A 89 -1.50 -14.22 -22.27
CA ARG A 89 -1.34 -15.68 -22.41
C ARG A 89 -2.56 -16.37 -23.06
N LYS A 90 -3.18 -15.67 -24.00
CA LYS A 90 -4.04 -16.22 -25.06
C LYS A 90 -3.41 -15.83 -26.40
N SER A 91 -2.33 -16.49 -26.76
CA SER A 91 -1.87 -16.63 -28.14
C SER A 91 -1.71 -18.12 -28.41
#